data_AF-Q6DF83-F1
#
_entry.id   AF-Q6DF83-F1
#
_cell.length_a   1.000
_cell.length_b   1.000
_cell.length_c   1.000
_cell.angle_alpha   90.00
_cell.angle_beta   90.00
_cell.angle_gamma   90.00
#
_symmetry.space_group_name_H-M   'P 1'
#
loop_
_entity.id
_entity.type
_entity.pdbx_description
1 polymer ?
#
loop_
_entity_poly.entity_id
_entity_poly.type
_entity_poly.pdbx_seq_one_letter_code
_entity_poly.pdbx_strand_id
1 'polypeptide(L)'
;HFYLLTQHLQPPLEDTSPTVVDPDGRIYIRNWQGGILSGGFEKNPKPIFTEGRNQLEIQNLQEDWDHFEPLLTALLRRMPSLEALEILRLVNCPEAFTPDMRCVMGESPTLLHYFTLAGMNSQGCSLGGGAGKFLAEWMVYGYPVDNVWPLDVKRFGALQSSRTFLRHRVMEVMPLIYDLKVPRWDFQTGRQLRTSPLYDRLDTQGARWMEKHGFERAKYFVPPGKDLLALDQSKTFYKPDWFDIVGSEVKCCKEAVCVIDMSSFTKFEISSPGEQALDTLQYLFSNDLDVPVGHIVHTGMLNERGGYENDCSIVRLNKRRFFMISPTDQQVHCWSWLRQHMPSDSDLFLEDVTWKYTALNLIGPRAVDVLSELSYAPMTPEHFPSLFCKEMSVGYANGIRVMSMTHTGEPGFTLYIPIEYALHVYNELISVGQKYGIRNAGYYALRSLRIEKFFAFWGQDLDAFTTPLECGREFRVKLDKGPDFIGREALLKQREEGFFKRFTMFILEDHDTDLDLWPWWGEPIYRNGEHVGKTTSSAYSYTLGRHVCLGFIHSNQQPITPEFINQGEYHIDIAGQRFKAKAKLYPFSSLFTLRRRKDEMDIGF
;
A
#
# COMPACT_ATOMS: atom_id res chain seq x y z
N HIS A 1 30.18 -6.97 0.00
CA HIS A 1 29.92 -7.48 1.35
C HIS A 1 31.21 -8.01 1.92
N PHE A 2 31.47 -7.74 3.21
CA PHE A 2 32.70 -8.16 3.86
C PHE A 2 32.42 -9.16 4.98
N TYR A 3 33.27 -10.16 5.10
CA TYR A 3 33.36 -10.96 6.32
C TYR A 3 34.79 -11.44 6.60
N LEU A 4 35.13 -11.46 7.88
CA LEU A 4 36.38 -11.90 8.45
C LEU A 4 36.26 -13.37 8.87
N LEU A 5 37.29 -14.16 8.60
CA LEU A 5 37.46 -15.52 9.14
C LEU A 5 38.69 -15.54 10.02
N THR A 6 38.61 -16.20 11.18
CA THR A 6 39.73 -16.32 12.12
C THR A 6 40.17 -17.76 12.29
N GLN A 7 41.35 -17.94 12.91
CA GLN A 7 41.75 -19.21 13.47
C GLN A 7 40.84 -19.62 14.65
N HIS A 8 40.98 -20.86 15.09
CA HIS A 8 40.25 -21.39 16.24
C HIS A 8 40.66 -20.69 17.54
N LEU A 9 39.68 -20.49 18.42
CA LEU A 9 39.92 -19.99 19.78
C LEU A 9 40.54 -21.09 20.66
N GLN A 10 41.08 -20.70 21.82
CA GLN A 10 41.59 -21.62 22.83
C GLN A 10 40.90 -21.33 24.18
N PRO A 11 39.90 -22.14 24.60
CA PRO A 11 39.34 -23.31 23.89
C PRO A 11 38.52 -22.93 22.64
N PRO A 12 38.33 -23.86 21.66
CA PRO A 12 37.53 -23.59 20.47
C PRO A 12 36.06 -23.32 20.79
N LEU A 13 35.40 -22.51 19.95
CA LEU A 13 33.95 -22.30 20.03
C LEU A 13 33.19 -23.59 19.68
N GLU A 14 32.15 -23.89 20.46
CA GLU A 14 31.26 -25.02 20.22
C GLU A 14 30.35 -24.77 19.01
N ASP A 15 30.05 -25.80 18.22
CA ASP A 15 29.17 -25.70 17.04
C ASP A 15 27.75 -25.21 17.36
N THR A 16 27.32 -25.40 18.61
CA THR A 16 26.03 -24.96 19.16
C THR A 16 26.02 -23.48 19.55
N SER A 17 27.15 -22.77 19.44
CA SER A 17 27.25 -21.36 19.80
C SER A 17 26.27 -20.52 18.98
N PRO A 18 25.47 -19.65 19.63
CA PRO A 18 24.47 -18.85 18.92
C PRO A 18 25.15 -17.85 17.98
N THR A 19 24.47 -17.55 16.87
CA THR A 19 24.82 -16.40 16.05
C THR A 19 24.48 -15.13 16.81
N VAL A 20 25.43 -14.20 16.90
CA VAL A 20 25.26 -12.89 17.50
C VAL A 20 25.04 -11.88 16.38
N VAL A 21 24.06 -11.00 16.55
CA VAL A 21 23.86 -9.84 15.68
C VAL A 21 23.96 -8.60 16.55
N ASP A 22 24.82 -7.67 16.16
CA ASP A 22 24.98 -6.36 16.80
C ASP A 22 24.54 -5.28 15.80
N PRO A 23 23.28 -4.82 15.86
CA PRO A 23 22.78 -3.80 14.95
C PRO A 23 23.51 -2.46 15.07
N ASP A 24 23.89 -2.07 16.30
CA ASP A 24 24.61 -0.82 16.54
C ASP A 24 26.01 -0.84 15.91
N GLY A 25 26.68 -2.00 16.03
CA GLY A 25 27.96 -2.28 15.37
C GLY A 25 27.84 -2.62 13.89
N ARG A 26 26.62 -2.88 13.39
CA ARG A 26 26.31 -3.32 12.02
C ARG A 26 27.01 -4.61 11.61
N ILE A 27 27.21 -5.51 12.56
CA ILE A 27 27.93 -6.78 12.39
C ILE A 27 27.07 -7.98 12.81
N TYR A 28 27.40 -9.13 12.26
CA TYR A 28 26.96 -10.44 12.73
C TYR A 28 28.17 -11.34 12.93
N ILE A 29 28.08 -12.23 13.90
CA ILE A 29 29.16 -13.12 14.32
C ILE A 29 28.59 -14.53 14.48
N ARG A 30 29.24 -15.53 13.91
CA ARG A 30 28.87 -16.94 14.08
C ARG A 30 30.10 -17.82 14.23
N ASN A 31 29.90 -19.04 14.75
CA ASN A 31 30.95 -20.05 14.77
C ASN A 31 31.43 -20.32 13.34
N TRP A 32 32.75 -20.39 13.19
CA TRP A 32 33.42 -20.92 12.03
C TRP A 32 34.60 -21.83 12.44
N GLN A 33 34.37 -23.15 12.40
CA GLN A 33 35.41 -24.17 12.64
C GLN A 33 36.17 -23.99 13.97
N GLY A 34 35.44 -23.65 15.05
CA GLY A 34 36.03 -23.39 16.37
C GLY A 34 36.63 -21.99 16.53
N GLY A 35 36.67 -21.20 15.46
CA GLY A 35 36.92 -19.75 15.46
C GLY A 35 35.63 -18.97 15.19
N ILE A 36 35.77 -17.76 14.65
CA ILE A 36 34.64 -16.90 14.30
C ILE A 36 34.61 -16.55 12.82
N LEU A 37 33.40 -16.36 12.31
CA LEU A 37 33.12 -15.56 11.13
C LEU A 37 32.41 -14.29 11.57
N SER A 38 32.96 -13.13 11.26
CA SER A 38 32.32 -11.84 11.52
C SER A 38 32.15 -11.05 10.24
N GLY A 39 30.91 -10.80 9.82
CA GLY A 39 30.59 -9.97 8.66
C GLY A 39 29.68 -8.81 9.04
N GLY A 40 29.46 -7.88 8.12
CA GLY A 40 28.60 -6.73 8.39
C GLY A 40 28.33 -5.88 7.17
N PHE A 41 27.53 -4.84 7.38
CA PHE A 41 27.13 -3.91 6.32
C PHE A 41 27.44 -2.47 6.74
N GLU A 42 28.46 -1.89 6.11
CA GLU A 42 28.92 -0.54 6.38
C GLU A 42 27.94 0.55 5.90
N LYS A 43 28.16 1.79 6.32
CA LYS A 43 27.32 2.94 5.93
C LYS A 43 27.50 3.39 4.48
N ASN A 44 28.65 3.08 3.88
CA ASN A 44 29.08 3.61 2.59
C ASN A 44 29.33 2.47 1.59
N PRO A 45 28.29 1.80 1.07
CA PRO A 45 28.47 0.66 0.17
C PRO A 45 29.17 1.06 -1.14
N LYS A 46 30.04 0.18 -1.66
CA LYS A 46 30.72 0.34 -2.95
C LYS A 46 29.99 -0.42 -4.06
N PRO A 47 29.40 0.25 -5.06
CA PRO A 47 28.75 -0.42 -6.19
C PRO A 47 29.78 -0.98 -7.18
N ILE A 48 29.62 -2.26 -7.55
CA ILE A 48 30.54 -2.96 -8.47
C ILE A 48 30.29 -2.56 -9.93
N PHE A 49 29.03 -2.36 -10.33
CA PHE A 49 28.69 -1.98 -11.69
C PHE A 49 28.78 -0.45 -11.85
N THR A 50 29.92 0.03 -12.35
CA THR A 50 30.18 1.46 -12.62
C THR A 50 30.07 1.81 -14.11
N GLU A 51 30.35 0.86 -15.03
CA GLU A 51 30.48 1.14 -16.48
C GLU A 51 29.52 0.33 -17.38
N GLY A 52 28.44 -0.22 -16.83
CA GLY A 52 27.39 -0.85 -17.64
C GLY A 52 27.79 -2.15 -18.36
N ARG A 53 28.98 -2.71 -18.06
CA ARG A 53 29.41 -4.05 -18.47
C ARG A 53 29.12 -5.04 -17.36
N ASN A 54 28.40 -6.12 -17.69
CA ASN A 54 28.20 -7.24 -16.80
C ASN A 54 29.54 -8.01 -16.69
N GLN A 55 30.29 -7.80 -15.62
CA GLN A 55 31.41 -8.68 -15.28
C GLN A 55 30.80 -9.93 -14.63
N LEU A 56 30.55 -10.95 -15.45
CA LEU A 56 29.71 -12.12 -15.11
C LEU A 56 30.42 -13.15 -14.20
N GLU A 57 31.68 -12.94 -13.82
CA GLU A 57 32.50 -13.95 -13.13
C GLU A 57 33.36 -13.37 -12.00
N ILE A 58 32.79 -12.55 -11.13
CA ILE A 58 33.47 -12.15 -9.89
C ILE A 58 32.98 -13.05 -8.77
N GLN A 59 33.83 -13.95 -8.27
CA GLN A 59 33.54 -14.71 -7.06
C GLN A 59 33.97 -13.95 -5.80
N ASN A 60 35.18 -13.37 -5.83
CA ASN A 60 35.70 -12.51 -4.76
C ASN A 60 36.37 -11.28 -5.38
N LEU A 61 36.24 -10.16 -4.70
CA LEU A 61 36.96 -8.92 -4.95
C LEU A 61 38.24 -8.89 -4.11
N GLN A 62 39.13 -7.95 -4.42
CA GLN A 62 40.31 -7.71 -3.59
C GLN A 62 39.88 -7.29 -2.17
N GLU A 63 40.66 -7.74 -1.17
CA GLU A 63 40.52 -7.28 0.22
C GLU A 63 40.67 -5.76 0.31
N ASP A 64 39.86 -5.15 1.16
CA ASP A 64 39.83 -3.70 1.38
C ASP A 64 39.72 -3.44 2.89
N TRP A 65 40.87 -3.46 3.54
CA TRP A 65 41.00 -3.37 4.98
C TRP A 65 40.56 -2.02 5.53
N ASP A 66 40.88 -0.94 4.82
CA ASP A 66 40.47 0.42 5.19
C ASP A 66 38.94 0.57 5.17
N HIS A 67 38.28 -0.08 4.21
CA HIS A 67 36.82 -0.08 4.13
C HIS A 67 36.15 -0.99 5.17
N PHE A 68 36.84 -2.07 5.56
CA PHE A 68 36.36 -2.99 6.59
C PHE A 68 36.61 -2.50 8.02
N GLU A 69 37.57 -1.58 8.22
CA GLU A 69 37.98 -1.06 9.53
C GLU A 69 36.82 -0.70 10.47
N PRO A 70 35.74 -0.01 10.03
CA PRO A 70 34.66 0.35 10.94
C PRO A 70 33.93 -0.86 11.54
N LEU A 71 33.80 -1.94 10.76
CA LEU A 71 33.19 -3.20 11.20
C LEU A 71 34.12 -3.97 12.14
N LEU A 72 35.43 -3.95 11.87
CA LEU A 72 36.45 -4.55 12.74
C LEU A 72 36.51 -3.82 14.10
N THR A 73 36.49 -2.49 14.09
CA THR A 73 36.48 -1.68 15.31
C THR A 73 35.21 -1.93 16.14
N ALA A 74 34.05 -2.09 15.50
CA ALA A 74 32.82 -2.50 16.18
C ALA A 74 32.94 -3.91 16.79
N LEU A 75 33.52 -4.86 16.06
CA LEU A 75 33.76 -6.22 16.53
C LEU A 75 34.65 -6.24 17.77
N LEU A 76 35.80 -5.56 17.73
CA LEU A 76 36.74 -5.51 18.85
C LEU A 76 36.17 -4.76 20.05
N ARG A 77 35.33 -3.74 19.83
CA ARG A 77 34.59 -3.08 20.92
C ARG A 77 33.60 -4.03 21.58
N ARG A 78 32.88 -4.84 20.80
CA ARG A 78 31.86 -5.78 21.31
C ARG A 78 32.49 -7.00 21.97
N MET A 79 33.61 -7.49 21.42
CA MET A 79 34.33 -8.68 21.89
C MET A 79 35.85 -8.42 21.95
N PRO A 80 36.33 -7.68 22.97
CA PRO A 80 37.73 -7.27 23.07
C PRO A 80 38.73 -8.43 23.12
N SER A 81 38.31 -9.59 23.64
CA SER A 81 39.17 -10.77 23.72
C SER A 81 39.61 -11.32 22.35
N LEU A 82 38.98 -10.88 21.26
CA LEU A 82 39.35 -11.27 19.90
C LEU A 82 40.55 -10.51 19.35
N GLU A 83 41.03 -9.47 20.03
CA GLU A 83 42.18 -8.65 19.56
C GLU A 83 43.44 -9.48 19.32
N ALA A 84 43.67 -10.51 20.15
CA ALA A 84 44.82 -11.39 20.03
C ALA A 84 44.62 -12.55 19.03
N LEU A 85 43.45 -12.65 18.39
CA LEU A 85 43.11 -13.77 17.53
C LEU A 85 43.68 -13.57 16.12
N GLU A 86 44.32 -14.62 15.60
CA GLU A 86 44.86 -14.58 14.24
C GLU A 86 43.74 -14.62 13.20
N ILE A 87 43.82 -13.68 12.25
CA ILE A 87 42.93 -13.63 11.10
C ILE A 87 43.40 -14.60 10.03
N LEU A 88 42.50 -15.45 9.54
CA LEU A 88 42.75 -16.35 8.43
C LEU A 88 42.62 -15.63 7.08
N ARG A 89 41.54 -14.86 6.90
CA ARG A 89 41.22 -14.18 5.64
C ARG A 89 40.18 -13.08 5.86
N LEU A 90 40.28 -12.00 5.10
CA LEU A 90 39.16 -11.10 4.85
C LEU A 90 38.53 -11.46 3.51
N VAL A 91 37.22 -11.68 3.47
CA VAL A 91 36.51 -11.95 2.23
C VAL A 91 35.74 -10.71 1.82
N ASN A 92 35.92 -10.28 0.57
CA ASN A 92 35.12 -9.26 -0.08
C ASN A 92 34.35 -9.91 -1.23
N CYS A 93 33.04 -10.05 -1.11
CA CYS A 93 32.21 -10.71 -2.12
C CYS A 93 31.12 -9.78 -2.71
N PRO A 94 30.82 -9.92 -4.01
CA PRO A 94 29.73 -9.19 -4.63
C PRO A 94 28.38 -9.73 -4.17
N GLU A 95 27.41 -8.83 -3.95
CA GLU A 95 26.08 -9.18 -3.46
C GLU A 95 25.02 -8.41 -4.25
N ALA A 96 23.88 -9.06 -4.50
CA ALA A 96 22.80 -8.51 -5.30
C ALA A 96 21.71 -7.90 -4.42
N PHE A 97 21.57 -6.59 -4.48
CA PHE A 97 20.56 -5.84 -3.75
C PHE A 97 19.45 -5.31 -4.65
N THR A 98 18.25 -5.20 -4.10
CA THR A 98 17.05 -4.66 -4.76
C THR A 98 16.67 -3.29 -4.19
N PRO A 99 15.89 -2.47 -4.92
CA PRO A 99 15.48 -1.13 -4.46
C PRO A 99 14.77 -1.04 -3.11
N ASP A 100 14.21 -2.14 -2.62
CA ASP A 100 13.43 -2.21 -1.38
C ASP A 100 13.93 -3.27 -0.39
N MET A 101 15.12 -3.84 -0.64
CA MET A 101 15.76 -4.92 0.16
C MET A 101 15.01 -6.25 0.23
N ARG A 102 13.95 -6.42 -0.56
CA ARG A 102 13.24 -7.68 -0.64
C ARG A 102 13.64 -8.39 -1.91
N CYS A 103 13.72 -9.73 -1.89
CA CYS A 103 13.97 -10.46 -3.12
C CYS A 103 12.87 -10.18 -4.15
N VAL A 104 13.20 -10.44 -5.41
CA VAL A 104 12.25 -10.31 -6.52
C VAL A 104 11.93 -11.71 -7.00
N MET A 105 10.65 -12.05 -6.98
CA MET A 105 10.18 -13.35 -7.42
C MET A 105 8.86 -13.29 -8.20
N GLY A 106 8.57 -14.32 -8.97
CA GLY A 106 7.30 -14.48 -9.68
C GLY A 106 7.44 -14.36 -11.20
N GLU A 107 6.30 -14.45 -11.87
CA GLU A 107 6.21 -14.39 -13.34
C GLU A 107 6.37 -12.94 -13.83
N SER A 108 7.16 -12.77 -14.90
CA SER A 108 7.36 -11.48 -15.54
C SER A 108 6.05 -10.89 -16.07
N PRO A 109 5.79 -9.58 -15.86
CA PRO A 109 4.61 -8.93 -16.42
C PRO A 109 4.68 -8.76 -17.96
N THR A 110 5.84 -8.99 -18.58
CA THR A 110 6.05 -8.76 -20.03
C THR A 110 6.19 -10.04 -20.85
N LEU A 111 6.55 -11.16 -20.22
CA LEU A 111 6.72 -12.46 -20.88
C LEU A 111 5.98 -13.53 -20.07
N LEU A 112 5.02 -14.18 -20.73
CA LEU A 112 4.35 -15.36 -20.17
C LEU A 112 5.35 -16.49 -19.94
N HIS A 113 5.17 -17.19 -18.83
CA HIS A 113 5.97 -18.35 -18.39
C HIS A 113 7.46 -18.04 -18.13
N TYR A 114 7.85 -16.77 -18.05
CA TYR A 114 9.18 -16.38 -17.62
C TYR A 114 9.17 -16.00 -16.14
N PHE A 115 9.76 -16.86 -15.31
CA PHE A 115 9.81 -16.68 -13.87
C PHE A 115 11.17 -16.15 -13.43
N THR A 116 11.16 -15.23 -12.48
CA THR A 116 12.37 -14.71 -11.83
C THR A 116 12.40 -15.11 -10.37
N LEU A 117 13.59 -15.39 -9.84
CA LEU A 117 13.87 -15.43 -8.42
C LEU A 117 15.29 -14.91 -8.19
N ALA A 118 15.42 -13.63 -7.85
CA ALA A 118 16.69 -12.90 -7.87
C ALA A 118 16.78 -11.83 -6.78
N GLY A 119 17.97 -11.23 -6.64
CA GLY A 119 18.19 -10.09 -5.74
C GLY A 119 17.98 -10.45 -4.28
N MET A 120 18.60 -11.54 -3.80
CA MET A 120 18.37 -12.09 -2.47
C MET A 120 18.98 -11.27 -1.32
N ASN A 121 19.58 -10.10 -1.57
CA ASN A 121 20.05 -9.15 -0.56
C ASN A 121 20.90 -9.79 0.55
N SER A 122 21.85 -10.66 0.17
CA SER A 122 22.71 -11.41 1.13
C SER A 122 21.96 -12.32 2.10
N GLN A 123 20.69 -12.62 1.81
CA GLN A 123 19.83 -13.55 2.54
C GLN A 123 19.48 -14.78 1.68
N GLY A 124 20.25 -15.05 0.62
CA GLY A 124 19.97 -16.15 -0.31
C GLY A 124 19.93 -17.52 0.37
N CYS A 125 20.84 -17.78 1.31
CA CYS A 125 20.86 -19.04 2.06
C CYS A 125 19.67 -19.18 3.02
N SER A 126 19.24 -18.09 3.68
CA SER A 126 18.12 -18.13 4.61
C SER A 126 16.76 -18.17 3.91
N LEU A 127 16.62 -17.46 2.78
CA LEU A 127 15.38 -17.42 2.01
C LEU A 127 15.24 -18.58 1.01
N GLY A 128 16.34 -19.23 0.63
CA GLY A 128 16.39 -20.16 -0.51
C GLY A 128 15.35 -21.28 -0.46
N GLY A 129 15.17 -21.92 0.69
CA GLY A 129 14.19 -23.01 0.84
C GLY A 129 12.75 -22.53 0.62
N GLY A 130 12.33 -21.49 1.33
CA GLY A 130 10.97 -20.95 1.23
C GLY A 130 10.68 -20.29 -0.11
N ALA A 131 11.61 -19.47 -0.62
CA ALA A 131 11.44 -18.79 -1.89
C ALA A 131 11.44 -19.77 -3.08
N GLY A 132 12.27 -20.84 -3.01
CA GLY A 132 12.25 -21.92 -3.99
C GLY A 132 10.92 -22.69 -3.99
N LYS A 133 10.37 -23.00 -2.80
CA LYS A 133 9.03 -23.61 -2.66
C LYS A 133 7.96 -22.74 -3.31
N PHE A 134 7.86 -21.47 -2.95
CA PHE A 134 6.82 -20.58 -3.49
C PHE A 134 6.93 -20.37 -5.01
N LEU A 135 8.15 -20.29 -5.56
CA LEU A 135 8.32 -20.19 -7.01
C LEU A 135 7.88 -21.47 -7.71
N ALA A 136 8.22 -22.64 -7.16
CA ALA A 136 7.80 -23.93 -7.71
C ALA A 136 6.26 -24.07 -7.68
N GLU A 137 5.62 -23.70 -6.59
CA GLU A 137 4.15 -23.64 -6.49
C GLU A 137 3.56 -22.71 -7.56
N TRP A 138 4.16 -21.54 -7.77
CA TRP A 138 3.71 -20.61 -8.81
C TRP A 138 3.80 -21.23 -10.22
N MET A 139 4.88 -21.94 -10.52
CA MET A 139 5.07 -22.59 -11.81
C MET A 139 4.13 -23.77 -12.03
N VAL A 140 3.78 -24.52 -10.98
CA VAL A 140 2.95 -25.73 -11.06
C VAL A 140 1.46 -25.43 -10.93
N TYR A 141 1.08 -24.57 -9.99
CA TYR A 141 -0.32 -24.26 -9.66
C TYR A 141 -0.80 -22.93 -10.26
N GLY A 142 0.12 -22.09 -10.75
CA GLY A 142 -0.18 -20.72 -11.17
C GLY A 142 -0.21 -19.71 -10.02
N TYR A 143 -0.05 -20.14 -8.77
CA TYR A 143 -0.06 -19.30 -7.58
C TYR A 143 0.75 -19.90 -6.42
N PRO A 144 1.31 -19.07 -5.53
CA PRO A 144 1.94 -19.52 -4.28
C PRO A 144 0.88 -19.83 -3.20
N VAL A 145 1.18 -20.70 -2.22
CA VAL A 145 0.20 -21.04 -1.15
C VAL A 145 0.03 -19.96 -0.08
N ASP A 146 0.94 -18.99 0.00
CA ASP A 146 0.90 -17.86 0.93
C ASP A 146 1.02 -16.52 0.20
N ASN A 147 0.63 -15.43 0.89
CA ASN A 147 0.78 -14.08 0.35
C ASN A 147 2.24 -13.66 0.27
N VAL A 148 2.79 -13.71 -0.95
CA VAL A 148 4.14 -13.24 -1.30
C VAL A 148 4.14 -11.93 -2.10
N TRP A 149 3.04 -11.15 -2.10
CA TRP A 149 2.97 -9.85 -2.79
C TRP A 149 4.17 -8.92 -2.51
N PRO A 150 4.70 -8.82 -1.26
CA PRO A 150 5.89 -8.00 -1.00
C PRO A 150 7.16 -8.45 -1.74
N LEU A 151 7.19 -9.66 -2.27
CA LEU A 151 8.30 -10.26 -3.02
C LEU A 151 8.01 -10.34 -4.54
N ASP A 152 6.77 -10.12 -4.96
CA ASP A 152 6.34 -10.19 -6.37
C ASP A 152 7.07 -9.14 -7.22
N VAL A 153 7.58 -9.55 -8.39
CA VAL A 153 8.22 -8.67 -9.38
C VAL A 153 7.28 -7.57 -9.89
N LYS A 154 5.98 -7.83 -9.93
CA LYS A 154 4.93 -6.89 -10.38
C LYS A 154 4.69 -5.74 -9.39
N ARG A 155 5.36 -5.70 -8.24
CA ARG A 155 5.37 -4.51 -7.36
C ARG A 155 6.18 -3.35 -7.94
N PHE A 156 7.09 -3.65 -8.88
CA PHE A 156 7.90 -2.66 -9.58
C PHE A 156 7.36 -2.36 -10.98
N GLY A 157 7.37 -1.09 -11.34
CA GLY A 157 7.13 -0.58 -12.69
C GLY A 157 8.43 -0.37 -13.47
N ALA A 158 8.29 -0.14 -14.78
CA ALA A 158 9.42 -0.03 -15.71
C ALA A 158 10.46 1.01 -15.28
N LEU A 159 10.04 2.13 -14.69
CA LEU A 159 10.93 3.21 -14.27
C LEU A 159 11.93 2.80 -13.19
N GLN A 160 11.56 1.86 -12.32
CA GLN A 160 12.42 1.37 -11.23
C GLN A 160 13.52 0.42 -11.74
N SER A 161 13.51 0.07 -13.05
CA SER A 161 14.58 -0.69 -13.70
C SER A 161 15.73 0.17 -14.22
N SER A 162 15.63 1.50 -14.12
CA SER A 162 16.69 2.43 -14.53
C SER A 162 17.99 2.16 -13.76
N ARG A 163 19.11 2.03 -14.48
CA ARG A 163 20.43 1.74 -13.87
C ARG A 163 20.85 2.80 -12.86
N THR A 164 20.59 4.07 -13.16
CA THR A 164 20.91 5.19 -12.25
C THR A 164 20.03 5.15 -11.00
N PHE A 165 18.74 4.87 -11.17
CA PHE A 165 17.82 4.68 -10.05
C PHE A 165 18.29 3.52 -9.15
N LEU A 166 18.54 2.36 -9.75
CA LEU A 166 19.02 1.17 -9.05
C LEU A 166 20.31 1.44 -8.29
N ARG A 167 21.29 2.10 -8.93
CA ARG A 167 22.57 2.46 -8.29
C ARG A 167 22.36 3.32 -7.05
N HIS A 168 21.64 4.43 -7.18
CA HIS A 168 21.46 5.36 -6.06
C HIS A 168 20.60 4.74 -4.96
N ARG A 169 19.52 4.05 -5.32
CA ARG A 169 18.62 3.42 -4.36
C ARG A 169 19.28 2.27 -3.62
N VAL A 170 20.05 1.42 -4.31
CA VAL A 170 20.76 0.32 -3.65
C VAL A 170 21.82 0.83 -2.65
N MET A 171 22.53 1.92 -3.00
CA MET A 171 23.49 2.53 -2.07
C MET A 171 22.81 3.14 -0.85
N GLU A 172 21.59 3.66 -1.00
CA GLU A 172 20.79 4.11 0.13
C GLU A 172 20.27 2.95 0.98
N VAL A 173 19.75 1.89 0.33
CA VAL A 173 19.07 0.84 1.08
C VAL A 173 20.05 0.02 1.89
N MET A 174 21.15 -0.49 1.31
CA MET A 174 22.02 -1.46 1.99
C MET A 174 22.39 -1.06 3.45
N PRO A 175 22.78 0.20 3.75
CA PRO A 175 23.03 0.67 5.11
C PRO A 175 21.85 0.52 6.09
N LEU A 176 20.62 0.57 5.60
CA LEU A 176 19.41 0.52 6.41
C LEU A 176 19.05 -0.89 6.90
N ILE A 177 19.83 -1.93 6.55
CA ILE A 177 19.61 -3.29 7.04
C ILE A 177 19.74 -3.32 8.56
N TYR A 178 20.65 -2.50 9.11
CA TYR A 178 20.93 -2.39 10.53
C TYR A 178 20.38 -1.10 11.16
N ASP A 179 19.75 -0.21 10.39
CA ASP A 179 19.15 0.99 10.96
C ASP A 179 17.77 0.71 11.54
N LEU A 180 17.50 1.31 12.71
CA LEU A 180 16.17 1.31 13.30
C LEU A 180 15.22 2.16 12.45
N LYS A 181 14.39 1.49 11.66
CA LYS A 181 13.36 2.13 10.82
C LYS A 181 12.16 2.47 11.67
N VAL A 182 12.02 3.75 12.03
CA VAL A 182 10.76 4.24 12.56
C VAL A 182 9.66 4.17 11.49
N PRO A 183 8.40 3.97 11.89
CA PRO A 183 7.28 3.90 10.97
C PRO A 183 7.16 5.15 10.10
N ARG A 184 6.71 4.96 8.85
CA ARG A 184 6.52 6.01 7.84
C ARG A 184 7.78 6.80 7.46
N TRP A 185 8.93 6.13 7.56
CA TRP A 185 10.15 6.53 6.91
C TRP A 185 10.03 6.44 5.37
N ASP A 186 10.65 7.38 4.66
CA ASP A 186 10.70 7.41 3.20
C ASP A 186 12.14 7.40 2.70
N PHE A 187 12.32 6.78 1.54
CA PHE A 187 13.56 6.85 0.79
C PHE A 187 13.88 8.28 0.34
N GLN A 188 15.15 8.60 0.30
CA GLN A 188 15.70 9.91 -0.07
C GLN A 188 16.21 9.96 -1.51
N THR A 189 16.65 8.82 -2.06
CA THR A 189 17.11 8.73 -3.46
C THR A 189 15.96 8.37 -4.39
N GLY A 190 16.07 8.65 -5.68
CA GLY A 190 15.06 8.24 -6.68
C GLY A 190 13.69 8.88 -6.48
N ARG A 191 13.66 10.10 -5.95
CA ARG A 191 12.47 10.92 -5.69
C ARG A 191 12.14 11.82 -6.88
N GLN A 192 10.93 12.38 -6.89
CA GLN A 192 10.42 13.31 -7.90
C GLN A 192 10.46 12.72 -9.33
N LEU A 193 10.31 11.40 -9.46
CA LEU A 193 10.34 10.72 -10.75
C LEU A 193 9.01 10.85 -11.50
N ARG A 194 7.90 10.76 -10.76
CA ARG A 194 6.56 11.04 -11.25
C ARG A 194 5.91 12.05 -10.32
N THR A 195 5.51 13.18 -10.87
CA THR A 195 4.84 14.25 -10.14
C THR A 195 3.54 14.59 -10.86
N SER A 196 2.53 15.02 -10.12
CA SER A 196 1.38 15.66 -10.75
C SER A 196 1.79 17.08 -11.21
N PRO A 197 1.05 17.71 -12.13
CA PRO A 197 1.25 19.11 -12.50
C PRO A 197 1.13 20.09 -11.32
N LEU A 198 0.63 19.64 -10.16
CA LEU A 198 0.45 20.45 -8.97
C LEU A 198 1.64 20.37 -8.01
N TYR A 199 2.65 19.54 -8.27
CA TYR A 199 3.74 19.29 -7.33
C TYR A 199 4.39 20.56 -6.78
N ASP A 200 4.92 21.42 -7.65
CA ASP A 200 5.57 22.67 -7.22
C ASP A 200 4.60 23.60 -6.46
N ARG A 201 3.33 23.63 -6.89
CA ARG A 201 2.30 24.45 -6.24
C ARG A 201 2.01 23.95 -4.83
N LEU A 202 1.84 22.65 -4.65
CA LEU A 202 1.56 22.04 -3.36
C LEU A 202 2.78 22.10 -2.43
N ASP A 203 3.99 21.97 -2.99
CA ASP A 203 5.24 22.09 -2.25
C ASP A 203 5.39 23.49 -1.63
N THR A 204 5.17 24.54 -2.42
CA THR A 204 5.16 25.93 -1.90
C THR A 204 4.08 26.20 -0.86
N GLN A 205 3.04 25.36 -0.80
CA GLN A 205 1.95 25.44 0.19
C GLN A 205 2.21 24.54 1.42
N GLY A 206 3.43 24.02 1.58
CA GLY A 206 3.86 23.28 2.75
C GLY A 206 3.59 21.77 2.69
N ALA A 207 3.33 21.19 1.52
CA ALA A 207 3.22 19.74 1.38
C ALA A 207 4.48 19.04 1.91
N ARG A 208 4.29 17.94 2.65
CA ARG A 208 5.35 16.97 2.96
C ARG A 208 5.11 15.72 2.15
N TRP A 209 6.14 15.18 1.52
CA TRP A 209 5.97 14.16 0.48
C TRP A 209 6.36 12.75 0.93
N MET A 210 5.57 11.76 0.49
CA MET A 210 5.94 10.34 0.47
C MET A 210 5.97 9.83 -0.97
N GLU A 211 6.72 8.76 -1.21
CA GLU A 211 6.82 8.15 -2.54
C GLU A 211 5.99 6.86 -2.63
N LYS A 212 5.29 6.68 -3.75
CA LYS A 212 4.62 5.42 -4.07
C LYS A 212 4.61 5.13 -5.57
N HIS A 213 5.26 4.03 -5.98
CA HIS A 213 5.37 3.61 -7.37
C HIS A 213 5.91 4.71 -8.32
N GLY A 214 6.92 5.44 -7.81
CA GLY A 214 7.56 6.60 -8.43
C GLY A 214 6.83 7.93 -8.21
N PHE A 215 5.59 7.91 -7.73
CA PHE A 215 4.80 9.12 -7.52
C PHE A 215 5.08 9.81 -6.19
N GLU A 216 5.23 11.12 -6.23
CA GLU A 216 5.18 11.98 -5.05
C GLU A 216 3.73 12.18 -4.60
N ARG A 217 3.45 11.91 -3.33
CA ARG A 217 2.12 12.03 -2.71
C ARG A 217 2.22 12.87 -1.45
N ALA A 218 1.39 13.91 -1.33
CA ALA A 218 1.38 14.75 -0.12
C ALA A 218 0.86 13.95 1.08
N LYS A 219 1.67 13.82 2.13
CA LYS A 219 1.31 13.18 3.41
C LYS A 219 0.32 14.05 4.18
N TYR A 220 0.67 15.33 4.32
CA TYR A 220 -0.03 16.40 5.02
C TYR A 220 0.58 17.75 4.61
N PHE A 221 -0.04 18.85 5.01
CA PHE A 221 0.35 20.23 4.70
C PHE A 221 0.73 20.98 5.98
N VAL A 222 1.98 21.44 6.07
CA VAL A 222 2.45 22.17 7.23
C VAL A 222 1.98 23.64 7.17
N PRO A 223 1.29 24.14 8.20
CA PRO A 223 0.89 25.54 8.26
C PRO A 223 2.11 26.49 8.30
N PRO A 224 1.96 27.73 7.79
CA PRO A 224 2.99 28.76 7.93
C PRO A 224 3.41 28.96 9.39
N GLY A 225 4.71 29.14 9.62
CA GLY A 225 5.27 29.42 10.96
C GLY A 225 5.63 28.20 11.82
N LYS A 226 5.36 26.98 11.36
CA LYS A 226 5.92 25.75 11.99
C LYS A 226 7.30 25.43 11.43
N ASP A 227 8.18 24.88 12.27
CA ASP A 227 9.51 24.42 11.86
C ASP A 227 9.40 23.14 11.03
N LEU A 228 9.67 23.27 9.72
CA LEU A 228 9.65 22.16 8.77
C LEU A 228 10.78 21.16 9.01
N LEU A 229 11.96 21.64 9.40
CA LEU A 229 13.13 20.79 9.59
C LEU A 229 12.95 19.88 10.80
N ALA A 230 12.35 20.39 11.88
CA ALA A 230 12.03 19.59 13.06
C ALA A 230 11.07 18.42 12.71
N LEU A 231 10.03 18.68 11.90
CA LEU A 231 9.08 17.64 11.49
C LEU A 231 9.71 16.60 10.57
N ASP A 232 10.59 17.02 9.65
CA ASP A 232 11.28 16.10 8.73
C ASP A 232 12.34 15.23 9.44
N GLN A 233 12.87 15.68 10.57
CA GLN A 233 13.83 14.95 11.40
C GLN A 233 13.18 14.07 12.48
N SER A 234 11.87 14.23 12.70
CA SER A 234 11.12 13.48 13.71
C SER A 234 11.22 11.96 13.48
N LYS A 235 11.63 11.24 14.52
CA LYS A 235 11.69 9.78 14.54
C LYS A 235 11.13 9.27 15.86
N THR A 236 9.90 8.79 15.84
CA THR A 236 9.21 8.32 17.05
C THR A 236 8.36 7.09 16.79
N PHE A 237 8.26 6.23 17.81
CA PHE A 237 7.26 5.16 17.89
C PHE A 237 6.01 5.56 18.68
N TYR A 238 6.05 6.72 19.35
CA TYR A 238 4.94 7.32 20.09
C TYR A 238 4.07 8.18 19.16
N LYS A 239 3.18 8.98 19.76
CA LYS A 239 2.37 9.99 19.07
C LYS A 239 3.21 10.75 18.04
N PRO A 240 2.80 10.73 16.76
CA PRO A 240 3.57 11.41 15.73
C PRO A 240 3.45 12.93 15.81
N ASP A 241 4.52 13.66 15.49
CA ASP A 241 4.54 15.13 15.56
C ASP A 241 3.59 15.82 14.57
N TRP A 242 3.14 15.10 13.54
CA TRP A 242 2.14 15.56 12.59
C TRP A 242 0.69 15.36 13.07
N PHE A 243 0.46 14.79 14.26
CA PHE A 243 -0.86 14.45 14.79
C PHE A 243 -1.86 15.62 14.70
N ASP A 244 -1.53 16.78 15.27
CA ASP A 244 -2.46 17.92 15.27
C ASP A 244 -2.67 18.52 13.86
N ILE A 245 -1.64 18.44 13.00
CA ILE A 245 -1.72 18.90 11.62
C ILE A 245 -2.76 18.07 10.87
N VAL A 246 -2.62 16.74 10.92
CA VAL A 246 -3.56 15.80 10.31
C VAL A 246 -4.94 15.89 10.94
N GLY A 247 -5.04 16.10 12.25
CA GLY A 247 -6.31 16.34 12.93
C GLY A 247 -7.04 17.58 12.36
N SER A 248 -6.31 18.65 12.08
CA SER A 248 -6.88 19.86 11.45
C SER A 248 -7.37 19.63 10.02
N GLU A 249 -6.66 18.79 9.24
CA GLU A 249 -7.08 18.39 7.89
C GLU A 249 -8.33 17.52 7.93
N VAL A 250 -8.37 16.51 8.81
CA VAL A 250 -9.54 15.63 9.00
C VAL A 250 -10.76 16.43 9.42
N LYS A 251 -10.59 17.40 10.34
CA LYS A 251 -11.66 18.31 10.74
C LYS A 251 -12.18 19.14 9.55
N CYS A 252 -11.27 19.68 8.74
CA CYS A 252 -11.64 20.45 7.55
C CYS A 252 -12.40 19.60 6.52
N CYS A 253 -11.99 18.34 6.29
CA CYS A 253 -12.71 17.40 5.43
C CYS A 253 -14.15 17.11 5.91
N LYS A 254 -14.43 17.23 7.21
CA LYS A 254 -15.75 16.94 7.79
C LYS A 254 -16.64 18.18 7.91
N GLU A 255 -16.06 19.35 8.13
CA GLU A 255 -16.80 20.59 8.45
C GLU A 255 -16.84 21.59 7.29
N ALA A 256 -15.89 21.52 6.36
CA ALA A 256 -15.73 22.49 5.27
C ALA A 256 -15.56 21.78 3.91
N VAL A 257 -14.42 22.01 3.25
CA VAL A 257 -14.06 21.33 1.99
C VAL A 257 -12.54 21.25 1.88
N CYS A 258 -12.03 20.14 1.38
CA CYS A 258 -10.62 19.91 1.13
C CYS A 258 -10.38 19.39 -0.28
N VAL A 259 -9.18 19.61 -0.80
CA VAL A 259 -8.67 19.00 -2.03
C VAL A 259 -7.52 18.05 -1.67
N ILE A 260 -7.61 16.80 -2.12
CA ILE A 260 -6.51 15.84 -2.04
C ILE A 260 -6.09 15.49 -3.46
N ASP A 261 -4.80 15.66 -3.76
CA ASP A 261 -4.21 15.17 -5.01
C ASP A 261 -4.06 13.64 -4.96
N MET A 262 -4.85 12.96 -5.80
CA MET A 262 -4.89 11.52 -5.94
C MET A 262 -4.41 11.06 -7.32
N SER A 263 -3.63 11.90 -8.01
CA SER A 263 -3.13 11.64 -9.37
C SER A 263 -2.31 10.36 -9.49
N SER A 264 -1.76 9.82 -8.39
CA SER A 264 -1.01 8.57 -8.41
C SER A 264 -1.87 7.32 -8.63
N PHE A 265 -3.20 7.39 -8.53
CA PHE A 265 -4.06 6.21 -8.72
C PHE A 265 -3.92 5.66 -10.14
N THR A 266 -3.95 4.34 -10.28
CA THR A 266 -3.89 3.66 -11.58
C THR A 266 -5.18 3.94 -12.36
N LYS A 267 -5.06 4.26 -13.65
CA LYS A 267 -6.20 4.60 -14.51
C LYS A 267 -6.06 3.90 -15.85
N PHE A 268 -7.02 3.05 -16.21
CA PHE A 268 -7.04 2.39 -17.52
C PHE A 268 -8.28 2.80 -18.30
N GLU A 269 -8.10 3.02 -19.61
CA GLU A 269 -9.21 3.12 -20.55
C GLU A 269 -9.37 1.76 -21.23
N ILE A 270 -10.60 1.27 -21.21
CA ILE A 270 -10.99 0.02 -21.86
C ILE A 270 -11.99 0.39 -22.94
N SER A 271 -11.70 0.06 -24.19
CA SER A 271 -12.56 0.39 -25.32
C SER A 271 -12.70 -0.78 -26.29
N SER A 272 -13.75 -0.76 -27.10
CA SER A 272 -13.96 -1.78 -28.13
C SER A 272 -14.61 -1.16 -29.38
N PRO A 273 -14.33 -1.68 -30.59
CA PRO A 273 -15.08 -1.32 -31.78
C PRO A 273 -16.51 -1.89 -31.72
N GLY A 274 -16.71 -3.03 -31.05
CA GLY A 274 -18.00 -3.72 -30.91
C GLY A 274 -18.70 -3.48 -29.57
N GLU A 275 -19.91 -4.03 -29.42
CA GLU A 275 -20.68 -3.96 -28.15
C GLU A 275 -20.36 -5.14 -27.19
N GLN A 276 -19.55 -6.10 -27.63
CA GLN A 276 -19.15 -7.29 -26.85
C GLN A 276 -18.23 -6.99 -25.66
N ALA A 277 -17.74 -5.74 -25.55
CA ALA A 277 -16.90 -5.31 -24.44
C ALA A 277 -17.54 -5.61 -23.08
N LEU A 278 -18.84 -5.39 -22.96
CA LEU A 278 -19.55 -5.62 -21.71
C LEU A 278 -19.50 -7.09 -21.31
N ASP A 279 -19.71 -8.01 -22.24
CA ASP A 279 -19.74 -9.46 -21.96
C ASP A 279 -18.38 -9.94 -21.43
N THR A 280 -17.29 -9.51 -22.07
CA THR A 280 -15.93 -9.82 -21.59
C THR A 280 -15.67 -9.20 -20.21
N LEU A 281 -16.07 -7.95 -19.99
CA LEU A 281 -15.88 -7.31 -18.68
C LEU A 281 -16.76 -7.94 -17.59
N GLN A 282 -17.96 -8.41 -17.92
CA GLN A 282 -18.81 -9.15 -16.99
C GLN A 282 -18.14 -10.44 -16.53
N TYR A 283 -17.35 -11.10 -17.37
CA TYR A 283 -16.57 -12.28 -16.97
C TYR A 283 -15.37 -11.93 -16.07
N LEU A 284 -14.67 -10.83 -16.36
CA LEU A 284 -13.46 -10.42 -15.64
C LEU A 284 -13.73 -9.81 -14.26
N PHE A 285 -14.89 -9.19 -14.07
CA PHE A 285 -15.22 -8.43 -12.86
C PHE A 285 -16.35 -9.09 -12.05
N SER A 286 -16.25 -9.05 -10.73
CA SER A 286 -17.18 -9.76 -9.82
C SER A 286 -18.55 -9.08 -9.63
N ASN A 287 -18.68 -7.81 -9.96
CA ASN A 287 -19.94 -7.06 -9.86
C ASN A 287 -20.61 -6.88 -11.22
N ASP A 288 -21.85 -6.43 -11.22
CA ASP A 288 -22.60 -6.16 -12.45
C ASP A 288 -22.23 -4.81 -13.07
N LEU A 289 -21.69 -4.86 -14.29
CA LEU A 289 -21.29 -3.73 -15.10
C LEU A 289 -22.36 -3.32 -16.11
N ASP A 290 -23.46 -4.06 -16.25
CA ASP A 290 -24.58 -3.70 -17.11
C ASP A 290 -25.49 -2.63 -16.48
N VAL A 291 -24.88 -1.57 -15.98
CA VAL A 291 -25.54 -0.41 -15.38
C VAL A 291 -25.73 0.70 -16.41
N PRO A 292 -26.65 1.65 -16.22
CA PRO A 292 -26.80 2.75 -17.18
C PRO A 292 -25.49 3.53 -17.39
N VAL A 293 -25.34 4.12 -18.57
CA VAL A 293 -24.17 4.95 -18.90
C VAL A 293 -24.05 6.09 -17.89
N GLY A 294 -22.82 6.34 -17.44
CA GLY A 294 -22.48 7.30 -16.39
C GLY A 294 -22.33 6.65 -15.01
N HIS A 295 -22.87 5.46 -14.77
CA HIS A 295 -22.73 4.83 -13.45
C HIS A 295 -21.31 4.28 -13.20
N ILE A 296 -20.95 4.30 -11.92
CA ILE A 296 -19.69 3.79 -11.37
C ILE A 296 -20.01 2.53 -10.57
N VAL A 297 -19.29 1.46 -10.85
CA VAL A 297 -19.44 0.18 -10.16
C VAL A 297 -18.16 -0.11 -9.39
N HIS A 298 -18.29 -0.27 -8.07
CA HIS A 298 -17.22 -0.84 -7.26
C HIS A 298 -17.21 -2.35 -7.43
N THR A 299 -16.08 -2.89 -7.86
CA THR A 299 -15.95 -4.31 -8.23
C THR A 299 -14.55 -4.82 -7.91
N GLY A 300 -14.36 -6.14 -7.93
CA GLY A 300 -13.06 -6.77 -7.88
C GLY A 300 -12.75 -7.55 -9.16
N MET A 301 -11.46 -7.67 -9.47
CA MET A 301 -10.95 -8.78 -10.26
C MET A 301 -10.51 -9.86 -9.27
N LEU A 302 -11.06 -11.06 -9.41
CA LEU A 302 -10.82 -12.16 -8.48
C LEU A 302 -10.03 -13.26 -9.16
N ASN A 303 -9.32 -14.06 -8.36
CA ASN A 303 -8.79 -15.34 -8.83
C ASN A 303 -9.83 -16.46 -8.70
N GLU A 304 -9.52 -17.64 -9.22
CA GLU A 304 -10.40 -18.82 -9.16
C GLU A 304 -10.77 -19.24 -7.73
N ARG A 305 -9.97 -18.85 -6.72
CA ARG A 305 -10.25 -19.08 -5.29
C ARG A 305 -11.13 -17.98 -4.67
N GLY A 306 -11.57 -17.00 -5.45
CA GLY A 306 -12.40 -15.89 -5.01
C GLY A 306 -11.64 -14.78 -4.27
N GLY A 307 -10.30 -14.83 -4.22
CA GLY A 307 -9.46 -13.80 -3.60
C GLY A 307 -9.25 -12.60 -4.52
N TYR A 308 -9.05 -11.41 -3.94
CA TYR A 308 -8.83 -10.18 -4.71
C TYR A 308 -7.46 -10.13 -5.39
N GLU A 309 -7.44 -10.17 -6.72
CA GLU A 309 -6.28 -9.74 -7.51
C GLU A 309 -6.27 -8.20 -7.64
N ASN A 310 -7.46 -7.59 -7.64
CA ASN A 310 -7.60 -6.13 -7.70
C ASN A 310 -8.94 -5.68 -7.10
N ASP A 311 -8.93 -4.61 -6.30
CA ASP A 311 -10.13 -3.88 -5.85
C ASP A 311 -10.17 -2.54 -6.58
N CYS A 312 -11.21 -2.31 -7.37
CA CYS A 312 -11.27 -1.19 -8.31
C CYS A 312 -12.68 -0.61 -8.47
N SER A 313 -12.75 0.46 -9.27
CA SER A 313 -14.01 1.04 -9.74
C SER A 313 -14.01 1.11 -11.26
N ILE A 314 -15.13 0.71 -11.86
CA ILE A 314 -15.36 0.77 -13.31
C ILE A 314 -16.44 1.82 -13.57
N VAL A 315 -16.16 2.76 -14.46
CA VAL A 315 -17.13 3.73 -14.96
C VAL A 315 -17.58 3.29 -16.34
N ARG A 316 -18.89 3.16 -16.57
CA ARG A 316 -19.45 2.92 -17.90
C ARG A 316 -19.62 4.24 -18.63
N LEU A 317 -18.63 4.64 -19.44
CA LEU A 317 -18.64 5.95 -20.14
C LEU A 317 -19.60 5.96 -21.32
N ASN A 318 -19.72 4.85 -22.04
CA ASN A 318 -20.76 4.59 -23.03
C ASN A 318 -20.84 3.08 -23.29
N LYS A 319 -21.58 2.64 -24.33
CA LYS A 319 -21.71 1.22 -24.68
C LYS A 319 -20.38 0.51 -25.00
N ARG A 320 -19.34 1.26 -25.38
CA ARG A 320 -18.07 0.74 -25.92
C ARG A 320 -16.83 1.22 -25.18
N ARG A 321 -16.98 2.05 -24.14
CA ARG A 321 -15.88 2.66 -23.39
C ARG A 321 -16.15 2.58 -21.91
N PHE A 322 -15.13 2.12 -21.19
CA PHE A 322 -15.11 2.00 -19.74
C PHE A 322 -13.83 2.65 -19.21
N PHE A 323 -13.91 3.18 -18.00
CA PHE A 323 -12.76 3.79 -17.32
C PHE A 323 -12.57 3.10 -15.97
N MET A 324 -11.41 2.47 -15.82
CA MET A 324 -11.05 1.70 -14.64
C MET A 324 -10.12 2.51 -13.75
N ILE A 325 -10.40 2.50 -12.45
CA ILE A 325 -9.61 3.17 -11.42
C ILE A 325 -9.19 2.14 -10.38
N SER A 326 -7.89 2.06 -10.13
CA SER A 326 -7.29 1.13 -9.18
C SER A 326 -6.27 1.85 -8.28
N PRO A 327 -5.93 1.28 -7.11
CA PRO A 327 -4.82 1.78 -6.30
C PRO A 327 -3.50 1.84 -7.06
N THR A 328 -2.62 2.76 -6.65
CA THR A 328 -1.30 3.01 -7.27
C THR A 328 -0.44 1.76 -7.38
N ASP A 329 -0.44 0.88 -6.38
CA ASP A 329 0.43 -0.30 -6.32
C ASP A 329 0.04 -1.41 -7.29
N GLN A 330 -1.17 -1.33 -7.83
CA GLN A 330 -1.72 -2.36 -8.68
C GLN A 330 -1.49 -2.08 -10.15
N GLN A 331 -0.80 -1.00 -10.53
CA GLN A 331 -0.61 -0.62 -11.94
C GLN A 331 -0.10 -1.80 -12.79
N VAL A 332 1.01 -2.41 -12.40
CA VAL A 332 1.62 -3.51 -13.16
C VAL A 332 0.89 -4.84 -12.94
N HIS A 333 0.49 -5.12 -11.70
CA HIS A 333 -0.22 -6.35 -11.35
C HIS A 333 -1.57 -6.46 -12.09
N CYS A 334 -2.40 -5.42 -12.01
CA CYS A 334 -3.69 -5.33 -12.71
C CYS A 334 -3.52 -5.42 -14.22
N TRP A 335 -2.52 -4.75 -14.79
CA TRP A 335 -2.22 -4.82 -16.22
C TRP A 335 -1.86 -6.24 -16.67
N SER A 336 -0.98 -6.90 -15.92
CA SER A 336 -0.57 -8.28 -16.19
C SER A 336 -1.75 -9.24 -16.08
N TRP A 337 -2.57 -9.11 -15.03
CA TRP A 337 -3.74 -9.97 -14.83
C TRP A 337 -4.76 -9.81 -15.96
N LEU A 338 -5.10 -8.57 -16.33
CA LEU A 338 -6.03 -8.28 -17.41
C LEU A 338 -5.55 -8.86 -18.74
N ARG A 339 -4.26 -8.72 -19.07
CA ARG A 339 -3.69 -9.30 -20.30
C ARG A 339 -3.70 -10.82 -20.33
N GLN A 340 -3.58 -11.47 -19.18
CA GLN A 340 -3.56 -12.91 -19.07
C GLN A 340 -4.96 -13.53 -19.17
N HIS A 341 -5.98 -12.85 -18.66
CA HIS A 341 -7.34 -13.38 -18.57
C HIS A 341 -8.28 -12.84 -19.66
N MET A 342 -7.87 -11.80 -20.40
CA MET A 342 -8.60 -11.37 -21.59
C MET A 342 -8.55 -12.47 -22.67
N PRO A 343 -9.69 -12.82 -23.29
CA PRO A 343 -9.72 -13.75 -24.40
C PRO A 343 -8.79 -13.31 -25.53
N SER A 344 -8.07 -14.25 -26.14
CA SER A 344 -7.12 -13.98 -27.23
C SER A 344 -7.79 -13.37 -28.48
N ASP A 345 -9.09 -13.60 -28.65
CA ASP A 345 -9.96 -13.09 -29.71
C ASP A 345 -10.78 -11.86 -29.29
N SER A 346 -10.48 -11.26 -28.13
CA SER A 346 -11.18 -10.09 -27.65
C SER A 346 -10.86 -8.83 -28.47
N ASP A 347 -11.89 -8.14 -28.93
CA ASP A 347 -11.79 -6.80 -29.54
C ASP A 347 -11.59 -5.68 -28.50
N LEU A 348 -11.09 -6.00 -27.30
CA LEU A 348 -10.84 -5.02 -26.25
C LEU A 348 -9.47 -4.35 -26.44
N PHE A 349 -9.49 -3.02 -26.51
CA PHE A 349 -8.31 -2.18 -26.42
C PHE A 349 -8.17 -1.65 -24.99
N LEU A 350 -7.07 -2.05 -24.34
CA LEU A 350 -6.67 -1.59 -23.02
C LEU A 350 -5.53 -0.58 -23.14
N GLU A 351 -5.69 0.60 -22.56
CA GLU A 351 -4.66 1.63 -22.49
C GLU A 351 -4.40 2.07 -21.04
N ASP A 352 -3.12 2.16 -20.66
CA ASP A 352 -2.71 2.81 -19.43
C ASP A 352 -2.66 4.33 -19.60
N VAL A 353 -3.67 5.00 -19.04
CA VAL A 353 -3.86 6.45 -19.11
C VAL A 353 -3.55 7.12 -17.77
N THR A 354 -2.85 6.43 -16.86
CA THR A 354 -2.51 6.95 -15.52
C THR A 354 -1.83 8.31 -15.57
N TRP A 355 -1.00 8.54 -16.60
CA TRP A 355 -0.25 9.77 -16.84
C TRP A 355 -1.03 10.85 -17.60
N LYS A 356 -2.18 10.52 -18.22
CA LYS A 356 -3.00 11.48 -18.96
C LYS A 356 -3.89 12.35 -18.07
N TYR A 357 -4.15 11.89 -16.84
CA TYR A 357 -5.10 12.53 -15.93
C TYR A 357 -4.50 12.88 -14.58
N THR A 358 -4.71 14.12 -14.15
CA THR A 358 -4.64 14.54 -12.74
C THR A 358 -5.95 14.15 -12.07
N ALA A 359 -5.90 13.59 -10.87
CA ALA A 359 -7.11 13.23 -10.11
C ALA A 359 -7.17 14.05 -8.81
N LEU A 360 -8.21 14.86 -8.65
CA LEU A 360 -8.44 15.67 -7.46
C LEU A 360 -9.68 15.18 -6.72
N ASN A 361 -9.51 14.78 -5.47
CA ASN A 361 -10.61 14.38 -4.61
C ASN A 361 -11.03 15.60 -3.77
N LEU A 362 -12.16 16.19 -4.14
CA LEU A 362 -12.79 17.33 -3.48
C LEU A 362 -13.77 16.81 -2.41
N ILE A 363 -13.37 16.91 -1.15
CA ILE A 363 -14.02 16.22 -0.03
C ILE A 363 -14.58 17.23 0.96
N GLY A 364 -15.82 17.05 1.38
CA GLY A 364 -16.44 17.74 2.50
C GLY A 364 -17.85 18.24 2.18
N PRO A 365 -18.61 18.64 3.21
CA PRO A 365 -20.00 19.08 3.04
C PRO A 365 -20.16 20.27 2.10
N ARG A 366 -19.13 21.12 1.94
CA ARG A 366 -19.16 22.29 1.04
C ARG A 366 -18.66 21.99 -0.38
N ALA A 367 -18.34 20.74 -0.72
CA ALA A 367 -17.83 20.36 -2.05
C ALA A 367 -18.84 20.66 -3.18
N VAL A 368 -20.13 20.45 -2.91
CA VAL A 368 -21.22 20.75 -3.87
C VAL A 368 -21.29 22.25 -4.15
N ASP A 369 -21.15 23.09 -3.12
CA ASP A 369 -21.21 24.55 -3.27
C ASP A 369 -20.07 25.06 -4.15
N VAL A 370 -18.85 24.54 -3.94
CA VAL A 370 -17.67 24.90 -4.76
C VAL A 370 -17.89 24.54 -6.23
N LEU A 371 -18.30 23.30 -6.52
CA LEU A 371 -18.48 22.87 -7.91
C LEU A 371 -19.66 23.54 -8.61
N SER A 372 -20.73 23.87 -7.87
CA SER A 372 -21.92 24.52 -8.44
C SER A 372 -21.63 25.94 -8.92
N GLU A 373 -20.59 26.59 -8.41
CA GLU A 373 -20.14 27.90 -8.91
C GLU A 373 -19.20 27.79 -10.10
N LEU A 374 -18.52 26.65 -10.23
CA LEU A 374 -17.57 26.38 -11.31
C LEU A 374 -18.22 25.68 -12.51
N SER A 375 -19.48 25.28 -12.40
CA SER A 375 -20.18 24.60 -13.48
C SER A 375 -21.65 24.98 -13.53
N TYR A 376 -22.17 25.07 -14.76
CA TYR A 376 -23.60 25.24 -15.01
C TYR A 376 -24.39 23.92 -14.96
N ALA A 377 -23.71 22.78 -14.79
CA ALA A 377 -24.39 21.50 -14.65
C ALA A 377 -25.12 21.42 -13.29
N PRO A 378 -26.39 21.00 -13.24
CA PRO A 378 -27.09 20.83 -11.97
C PRO A 378 -26.42 19.73 -11.14
N MET A 379 -26.11 20.04 -9.88
CA MET A 379 -25.48 19.13 -8.91
C MET A 379 -26.48 18.57 -7.90
N THR A 380 -27.73 18.36 -8.35
CA THR A 380 -28.78 17.78 -7.50
C THR A 380 -28.69 16.26 -7.50
N PRO A 381 -29.19 15.55 -6.46
CA PRO A 381 -29.17 14.09 -6.42
C PRO A 381 -29.83 13.41 -7.65
N GLU A 382 -30.81 14.08 -8.28
CA GLU A 382 -31.46 13.58 -9.48
C GLU A 382 -30.56 13.66 -10.72
N HIS A 383 -29.73 14.69 -10.82
CA HIS A 383 -28.82 14.91 -11.96
C HIS A 383 -27.44 14.30 -11.75
N PHE A 384 -27.08 14.07 -10.50
CA PHE A 384 -25.77 13.63 -10.07
C PHE A 384 -25.88 12.66 -8.87
N PRO A 385 -26.46 11.46 -9.10
CA PRO A 385 -26.65 10.49 -8.03
C PRO A 385 -25.32 9.95 -7.51
N SER A 386 -25.36 9.28 -6.36
CA SER A 386 -24.18 8.60 -5.80
C SER A 386 -23.62 7.59 -6.80
N LEU A 387 -22.29 7.47 -6.87
CA LEU A 387 -21.61 6.57 -7.81
C LEU A 387 -21.97 6.85 -9.27
N PHE A 388 -22.00 8.13 -9.63
CA PHE A 388 -22.24 8.59 -10.99
C PHE A 388 -21.05 9.42 -11.50
N CYS A 389 -20.78 9.33 -12.79
CA CYS A 389 -19.74 10.03 -13.50
C CYS A 389 -20.37 10.83 -14.64
N LYS A 390 -20.00 12.10 -14.73
CA LYS A 390 -20.39 12.97 -15.83
C LYS A 390 -19.18 13.69 -16.38
N GLU A 391 -19.10 13.77 -17.70
CA GLU A 391 -18.16 14.67 -18.35
C GLU A 391 -18.79 16.07 -18.46
N MET A 392 -18.09 17.07 -17.94
CA MET A 392 -18.64 18.42 -17.81
C MET A 392 -17.53 19.48 -17.76
N SER A 393 -17.93 20.75 -17.82
CA SER A 393 -17.03 21.88 -17.62
C SER A 393 -16.83 22.19 -16.15
N VAL A 394 -15.59 22.52 -15.78
CA VAL A 394 -15.22 23.02 -14.45
C VAL A 394 -14.33 24.24 -14.63
N GLY A 395 -14.81 25.41 -14.20
CA GLY A 395 -14.24 26.69 -14.55
C GLY A 395 -14.33 26.91 -16.06
N TYR A 396 -13.18 27.16 -16.70
CA TYR A 396 -13.08 27.33 -18.16
C TYR A 396 -12.66 26.06 -18.90
N ALA A 397 -12.38 24.96 -18.20
CA ALA A 397 -11.95 23.71 -18.80
C ALA A 397 -13.15 22.80 -19.09
N ASN A 398 -13.17 22.20 -20.28
CA ASN A 398 -14.18 21.22 -20.71
C ASN A 398 -13.62 19.79 -20.64
N GLY A 399 -14.52 18.80 -20.71
CA GLY A 399 -14.11 17.39 -20.77
C GLY A 399 -13.64 16.81 -19.43
N ILE A 400 -13.99 17.45 -18.31
CA ILE A 400 -13.58 16.98 -16.98
C ILE A 400 -14.55 15.88 -16.54
N ARG A 401 -14.02 14.70 -16.20
CA ARG A 401 -14.84 13.61 -15.63
C ARG A 401 -15.00 13.86 -14.14
N VAL A 402 -16.18 14.29 -13.74
CA VAL A 402 -16.55 14.50 -12.34
C VAL A 402 -17.29 13.26 -11.87
N MET A 403 -16.87 12.70 -10.74
CA MET A 403 -17.42 11.46 -10.17
C MET A 403 -17.99 11.71 -8.79
N SER A 404 -19.24 11.30 -8.54
CA SER A 404 -19.94 11.39 -7.24
C SER A 404 -19.49 10.30 -6.29
N MET A 405 -18.19 10.27 -6.02
CA MET A 405 -17.57 9.35 -5.08
C MET A 405 -16.32 9.99 -4.48
N THR A 406 -16.01 9.57 -3.26
CA THR A 406 -14.77 9.91 -2.57
C THR A 406 -14.12 8.64 -2.04
N HIS A 407 -12.81 8.67 -1.87
CA HIS A 407 -12.06 7.58 -1.23
C HIS A 407 -12.03 7.66 0.31
N THR A 408 -12.75 8.63 0.90
CA THR A 408 -12.81 8.88 2.35
C THR A 408 -14.13 8.45 2.98
N GLY A 409 -15.19 8.29 2.20
CA GLY A 409 -16.55 8.09 2.70
C GLY A 409 -17.21 9.35 3.27
N GLU A 410 -16.55 10.50 3.14
CA GLU A 410 -17.14 11.83 3.33
C GLU A 410 -17.78 12.32 2.02
N PRO A 411 -18.79 13.20 2.05
CA PRO A 411 -19.43 13.70 0.84
C PRO A 411 -18.43 14.44 -0.05
N GLY A 412 -18.63 14.41 -1.37
CA GLY A 412 -17.74 15.09 -2.31
C GLY A 412 -17.64 14.39 -3.65
N PHE A 413 -16.62 14.80 -4.41
CA PHE A 413 -16.43 14.40 -5.79
C PHE A 413 -14.96 14.10 -6.08
N THR A 414 -14.72 13.17 -7.00
CA THR A 414 -13.40 12.97 -7.59
C THR A 414 -13.40 13.46 -9.03
N LEU A 415 -12.50 14.39 -9.34
CA LEU A 415 -12.35 14.99 -10.66
C LEU A 415 -11.14 14.38 -11.36
N TYR A 416 -11.35 13.75 -12.52
CA TYR A 416 -10.30 13.32 -13.41
C TYR A 416 -10.15 14.35 -14.53
N ILE A 417 -9.02 15.06 -14.48
CA ILE A 417 -8.75 16.27 -15.24
C ILE A 417 -7.63 15.93 -16.23
N PRO A 418 -7.83 16.12 -17.55
CA PRO A 418 -6.74 16.04 -18.52
C PRO A 418 -5.56 16.92 -18.07
N ILE A 419 -4.35 16.40 -18.19
CA ILE A 419 -3.17 16.96 -17.53
C ILE A 419 -2.93 18.45 -17.89
N GLU A 420 -3.29 18.87 -19.10
CA GLU A 420 -3.15 20.26 -19.55
C GLU A 420 -4.05 21.25 -18.80
N TYR A 421 -5.16 20.80 -18.21
CA TYR A 421 -6.10 21.65 -17.47
C TYR A 421 -5.92 21.59 -15.95
N ALA A 422 -5.02 20.72 -15.46
CA ALA A 422 -4.86 20.43 -14.04
C ALA A 422 -4.64 21.68 -13.18
N LEU A 423 -3.68 22.53 -13.57
CA LEU A 423 -3.35 23.75 -12.84
C LEU A 423 -4.50 24.76 -12.88
N HIS A 424 -5.17 24.89 -14.03
CA HIS A 424 -6.31 25.77 -14.20
C HIS A 424 -7.45 25.39 -13.24
N VAL A 425 -7.91 24.13 -13.33
CA VAL A 425 -9.02 23.62 -12.51
C VAL A 425 -8.68 23.69 -11.02
N TYR A 426 -7.45 23.35 -10.64
CA TYR A 426 -7.01 23.48 -9.25
C TYR A 426 -7.08 24.91 -8.72
N ASN A 427 -6.57 25.88 -9.48
CA ASN A 427 -6.59 27.28 -9.06
C ASN A 427 -8.03 27.82 -8.93
N GLU A 428 -8.92 27.46 -9.87
CA GLU A 428 -10.34 27.82 -9.81
C GLU A 428 -11.03 27.23 -8.58
N LEU A 429 -10.81 25.93 -8.30
CA LEU A 429 -11.31 25.26 -7.09
C LEU A 429 -10.86 25.98 -5.83
N ILE A 430 -9.57 26.27 -5.71
CA ILE A 430 -9.02 26.95 -4.54
C ILE A 430 -9.58 28.37 -4.42
N SER A 431 -9.63 29.13 -5.51
CA SER A 431 -10.11 30.52 -5.54
C SER A 431 -11.58 30.62 -5.11
N VAL A 432 -12.48 29.88 -5.76
CA VAL A 432 -13.91 29.88 -5.43
C VAL A 432 -14.14 29.28 -4.04
N GLY A 433 -13.38 28.24 -3.69
CA GLY A 433 -13.49 27.56 -2.41
C GLY A 433 -13.03 28.38 -1.19
N GLN A 434 -12.33 29.51 -1.37
CA GLN A 434 -11.81 30.30 -0.23
C GLN A 434 -12.93 30.71 0.73
N LYS A 435 -14.06 31.18 0.22
CA LYS A 435 -15.22 31.59 1.03
C LYS A 435 -15.92 30.42 1.73
N TYR A 436 -15.64 29.19 1.30
CA TYR A 436 -16.11 27.94 1.90
C TYR A 436 -15.07 27.29 2.82
N GLY A 437 -13.92 27.94 3.03
CA GLY A 437 -12.84 27.44 3.86
C GLY A 437 -12.05 26.30 3.22
N ILE A 438 -11.92 26.28 1.89
CA ILE A 438 -11.18 25.24 1.17
C ILE A 438 -9.71 25.17 1.60
N ARG A 439 -9.21 23.95 1.79
CA ARG A 439 -7.80 23.69 2.11
C ARG A 439 -7.28 22.47 1.36
N ASN A 440 -5.97 22.32 1.24
CA ASN A 440 -5.43 21.02 0.85
C ASN A 440 -5.39 20.08 2.06
N ALA A 441 -5.53 18.79 1.79
CA ALA A 441 -5.32 17.72 2.76
C ALA A 441 -4.47 16.61 2.15
N GLY A 442 -3.76 15.87 3.00
CA GLY A 442 -2.85 14.82 2.56
C GLY A 442 -3.38 13.41 2.77
N TYR A 443 -2.55 12.44 2.37
CA TYR A 443 -2.85 11.02 2.48
C TYR A 443 -2.97 10.50 3.91
N TYR A 444 -2.43 11.21 4.91
CA TYR A 444 -2.61 10.83 6.31
C TYR A 444 -4.02 11.15 6.81
N ALA A 445 -4.61 12.27 6.37
CA ALA A 445 -6.01 12.58 6.61
C ALA A 445 -6.92 11.57 5.89
N LEU A 446 -6.62 11.25 4.61
CA LEU A 446 -7.32 10.20 3.86
C LEU A 446 -7.29 8.86 4.61
N ARG A 447 -6.13 8.47 5.17
CA ARG A 447 -5.98 7.22 5.93
C ARG A 447 -6.85 7.22 7.20
N SER A 448 -6.90 8.32 7.94
CA SER A 448 -7.76 8.42 9.14
C SER A 448 -9.23 8.27 8.76
N LEU A 449 -9.70 9.04 7.76
CA LEU A 449 -11.09 9.03 7.30
C LEU A 449 -11.53 7.65 6.79
N ARG A 450 -10.71 7.02 5.93
CA ARG A 450 -11.06 5.71 5.36
C ARG A 450 -11.11 4.61 6.42
N ILE A 451 -10.24 4.66 7.43
CA ILE A 451 -10.23 3.67 8.52
C ILE A 451 -11.47 3.85 9.39
N GLU A 452 -11.84 5.09 9.71
CA GLU A 452 -13.06 5.39 10.45
C GLU A 452 -14.33 4.87 9.72
N LYS A 453 -14.35 4.91 8.38
CA LYS A 453 -15.43 4.37 7.55
C LYS A 453 -15.31 2.88 7.23
N PHE A 454 -14.33 2.18 7.81
CA PHE A 454 -14.08 0.74 7.59
C PHE A 454 -13.79 0.37 6.12
N PHE A 455 -13.15 1.28 5.39
CA PHE A 455 -12.68 1.04 4.02
C PHE A 455 -11.31 0.36 4.06
N ALA A 456 -11.21 -0.81 3.41
CA ALA A 456 -9.96 -1.53 3.24
C ALA A 456 -9.21 -1.00 2.01
N PHE A 457 -7.91 -1.26 2.00
CA PHE A 457 -7.05 -0.94 0.87
C PHE A 457 -6.30 -2.19 0.42
N TRP A 458 -6.35 -2.51 -0.87
CA TRP A 458 -5.60 -3.65 -1.39
C TRP A 458 -4.09 -3.38 -1.35
N GLY A 459 -3.31 -4.42 -1.05
CA GLY A 459 -1.88 -4.36 -0.76
C GLY A 459 -1.56 -3.98 0.68
N GLN A 460 -2.58 -3.70 1.50
CA GLN A 460 -2.45 -3.50 2.96
C GLN A 460 -3.42 -4.42 3.71
N ASP A 461 -4.70 -4.28 3.41
CA ASP A 461 -5.80 -5.02 4.02
C ASP A 461 -6.32 -6.13 3.10
N LEU A 462 -6.32 -5.92 1.77
CA LEU A 462 -6.77 -6.92 0.79
C LEU A 462 -5.61 -7.46 -0.01
N ASP A 463 -5.71 -8.74 -0.39
CA ASP A 463 -4.75 -9.45 -1.20
C ASP A 463 -5.43 -10.62 -1.93
N ALA A 464 -4.64 -11.37 -2.70
CA ALA A 464 -5.07 -12.55 -3.48
C ALA A 464 -5.59 -13.72 -2.61
N PHE A 465 -5.48 -13.64 -1.28
CA PHE A 465 -5.94 -14.66 -0.32
C PHE A 465 -7.10 -14.17 0.53
N THR A 466 -7.67 -13.03 0.18
CA THR A 466 -8.71 -12.38 0.93
C THR A 466 -9.92 -12.24 0.03
N THR A 467 -11.06 -12.81 0.46
CA THR A 467 -12.27 -12.78 -0.37
C THR A 467 -13.14 -11.56 -0.05
N PRO A 468 -14.00 -11.12 -1.00
CA PRO A 468 -15.02 -10.11 -0.74
C PRO A 468 -15.92 -10.44 0.45
N LEU A 469 -16.26 -11.72 0.63
CA LEU A 469 -17.16 -12.17 1.68
C LEU A 469 -16.51 -12.07 3.06
N GLU A 470 -15.25 -12.50 3.21
CA GLU A 470 -14.47 -12.37 4.46
C GLU A 470 -14.36 -10.91 4.93
N CYS A 471 -14.41 -9.98 3.98
CA CYS A 471 -14.32 -8.54 4.22
C CYS A 471 -15.66 -7.86 4.54
N GLY A 472 -16.78 -8.58 4.53
CA GLY A 472 -18.11 -7.99 4.62
C GLY A 472 -18.45 -7.11 3.40
N ARG A 473 -17.85 -7.39 2.25
CA ARG A 473 -18.04 -6.65 0.97
C ARG A 473 -18.83 -7.44 -0.05
N GLU A 474 -19.73 -8.31 0.43
CA GLU A 474 -20.60 -9.11 -0.43
C GLU A 474 -21.45 -8.26 -1.38
N PHE A 475 -21.85 -7.06 -0.96
CA PHE A 475 -22.57 -6.10 -1.81
C PHE A 475 -21.78 -5.59 -3.03
N ARG A 476 -20.46 -5.84 -3.09
CA ARG A 476 -19.61 -5.55 -4.27
C ARG A 476 -19.46 -6.75 -5.21
N VAL A 477 -20.21 -7.82 -4.98
CA VAL A 477 -20.20 -9.04 -5.78
C VAL A 477 -21.64 -9.38 -6.15
N LYS A 478 -21.92 -9.52 -7.44
CA LYS A 478 -23.25 -9.90 -7.92
C LYS A 478 -23.21 -11.36 -8.38
N LEU A 479 -23.39 -12.29 -7.43
CA LEU A 479 -23.34 -13.74 -7.70
C LEU A 479 -24.44 -14.22 -8.67
N ASP A 480 -25.52 -13.45 -8.78
CA ASP A 480 -26.72 -13.73 -9.56
C ASP A 480 -26.85 -12.84 -10.81
N LYS A 481 -25.76 -12.19 -11.28
CA LYS A 481 -25.84 -11.28 -12.43
C LYS A 481 -26.19 -11.94 -13.77
N GLY A 482 -26.17 -13.26 -13.85
CA GLY A 482 -26.44 -14.02 -15.07
C GLY A 482 -25.19 -14.68 -15.63
N PRO A 483 -24.26 -13.94 -16.26
CA PRO A 483 -23.01 -14.49 -16.77
C PRO A 483 -22.10 -14.95 -15.62
N ASP A 484 -21.31 -15.98 -15.92
CA ASP A 484 -20.27 -16.45 -15.02
C ASP A 484 -19.11 -15.45 -14.93
N PHE A 485 -18.35 -15.50 -13.83
CA PHE A 485 -17.17 -14.65 -13.65
C PHE A 485 -16.11 -15.37 -12.82
N ILE A 486 -14.86 -14.96 -12.98
CA ILE A 486 -13.72 -15.62 -12.32
C ILE A 486 -13.88 -15.56 -10.79
N GLY A 487 -13.82 -16.72 -10.14
CA GLY A 487 -13.95 -16.86 -8.69
C GLY A 487 -15.38 -17.02 -8.16
N ARG A 488 -16.42 -16.99 -9.01
CA ARG A 488 -17.82 -17.13 -8.59
C ARG A 488 -18.09 -18.42 -7.82
N GLU A 489 -17.63 -19.56 -8.33
CA GLU A 489 -17.84 -20.87 -7.70
C GLU A 489 -17.23 -20.95 -6.29
N ALA A 490 -16.01 -20.45 -6.13
CA ALA A 490 -15.34 -20.41 -4.83
C ALA A 490 -16.10 -19.55 -3.81
N LEU A 491 -16.67 -18.42 -4.23
CA LEU A 491 -17.48 -17.57 -3.35
C LEU A 491 -18.81 -18.23 -2.95
N LEU A 492 -19.47 -18.94 -3.86
CA LEU A 492 -20.69 -19.69 -3.55
C LEU A 492 -20.40 -20.79 -2.51
N LYS A 493 -19.34 -21.57 -2.73
CA LYS A 493 -18.88 -22.59 -1.80
C LYS A 493 -18.54 -22.00 -0.43
N GLN A 494 -17.81 -20.87 -0.39
CA GLN A 494 -17.48 -20.19 0.86
C GLN A 494 -18.73 -19.71 1.62
N ARG A 495 -19.78 -19.28 0.92
CA ARG A 495 -21.05 -18.89 1.56
C ARG A 495 -21.73 -20.07 2.25
N GLU A 496 -21.61 -21.27 1.70
CA GLU A 496 -22.18 -22.51 2.27
C GLU A 496 -21.35 -23.02 3.46
N GLU A 497 -20.02 -23.02 3.36
CA GLU A 497 -19.11 -23.52 4.40
C GLU A 497 -18.99 -22.58 5.61
N GLY A 498 -19.29 -21.29 5.40
CA GLY A 498 -19.11 -20.25 6.41
C GLY A 498 -17.69 -19.68 6.42
N PHE A 499 -17.45 -18.75 7.35
CA PHE A 499 -16.26 -17.89 7.31
C PHE A 499 -15.33 -18.15 8.50
N PHE A 500 -14.13 -18.65 8.24
CA PHE A 500 -13.12 -18.91 9.27
C PHE A 500 -12.07 -17.80 9.39
N LYS A 501 -12.15 -16.79 8.53
CA LYS A 501 -11.35 -15.57 8.52
C LYS A 501 -12.31 -14.38 8.33
N ARG A 502 -12.17 -13.32 9.13
CA ARG A 502 -13.03 -12.12 9.04
C ARG A 502 -12.27 -10.82 9.25
N PHE A 503 -12.48 -9.87 8.33
CA PHE A 503 -12.01 -8.50 8.49
C PHE A 503 -12.82 -7.79 9.58
N THR A 504 -12.14 -7.23 10.57
CA THR A 504 -12.75 -6.68 11.79
C THR A 504 -12.09 -5.36 12.16
N MET A 505 -12.90 -4.41 12.64
CA MET A 505 -12.47 -3.15 13.22
C MET A 505 -12.33 -3.30 14.74
N PHE A 506 -11.27 -2.76 15.30
CA PHE A 506 -10.94 -2.77 16.72
C PHE A 506 -10.74 -1.33 17.19
N ILE A 507 -11.53 -0.92 18.18
CA ILE A 507 -11.41 0.41 18.80
C ILE A 507 -10.76 0.22 20.16
N LEU A 508 -9.59 0.83 20.38
CA LEU A 508 -8.89 0.73 21.66
C LEU A 508 -9.66 1.51 22.74
N GLU A 509 -9.93 0.88 23.87
CA GLU A 509 -10.73 1.47 24.97
C GLU A 509 -9.85 2.19 26.00
N ASP A 510 -8.64 1.68 26.24
CA ASP A 510 -7.74 2.05 27.33
C ASP A 510 -6.34 2.49 26.86
N HIS A 511 -6.18 2.80 25.57
CA HIS A 511 -4.94 3.37 25.01
C HIS A 511 -4.88 4.89 25.25
N ASP A 512 -3.81 5.35 25.88
CA ASP A 512 -3.48 6.76 26.08
C ASP A 512 -2.54 7.23 24.97
N THR A 513 -3.03 8.16 24.16
CA THR A 513 -2.30 8.67 22.99
C THR A 513 -1.01 9.43 23.34
N ASP A 514 -0.90 10.01 24.55
CA ASP A 514 0.26 10.81 24.93
C ASP A 514 1.33 10.01 25.68
N LEU A 515 0.97 8.86 26.26
CA LEU A 515 1.86 8.04 27.08
C LEU A 515 2.25 6.71 26.41
N ASP A 516 1.31 6.10 25.68
CA ASP A 516 1.53 4.76 25.13
C ASP A 516 2.16 4.81 23.73
N LEU A 517 2.79 3.70 23.35
CA LEU A 517 3.31 3.52 22.00
C LEU A 517 2.18 3.56 20.97
N TRP A 518 2.47 4.18 19.82
CA TRP A 518 1.49 4.37 18.77
C TRP A 518 1.28 3.05 18.00
N PRO A 519 0.04 2.59 17.79
CA PRO A 519 -0.22 1.43 16.95
C PRO A 519 -0.05 1.82 15.48
N TRP A 520 0.79 1.11 14.73
CA TRP A 520 1.14 1.42 13.35
C TRP A 520 0.49 0.43 12.36
N TRP A 521 0.80 -0.85 12.49
CA TRP A 521 0.25 -1.99 11.76
C TRP A 521 1.03 -3.27 12.16
N GLY A 522 0.43 -4.44 11.99
CA GLY A 522 1.07 -5.73 12.28
C GLY A 522 1.02 -6.14 13.75
N GLU A 523 0.40 -5.34 14.61
CA GLU A 523 0.18 -5.66 16.01
C GLU A 523 -0.64 -6.95 16.16
N PRO A 524 -0.22 -7.90 17.02
CA PRO A 524 -0.99 -9.11 17.30
C PRO A 524 -2.38 -8.81 17.88
N ILE A 525 -3.38 -9.57 17.44
CA ILE A 525 -4.75 -9.52 17.93
C ILE A 525 -4.99 -10.76 18.79
N TYR A 526 -5.47 -10.54 20.01
CA TYR A 526 -5.86 -11.60 20.93
C TYR A 526 -7.38 -11.58 21.16
N ARG A 527 -7.96 -12.78 21.29
CA ARG A 527 -9.35 -13.00 21.73
C ARG A 527 -9.33 -13.98 22.89
N ASN A 528 -9.91 -13.61 24.03
CA ASN A 528 -9.96 -14.44 25.23
C ASN A 528 -8.57 -14.99 25.65
N GLY A 529 -7.51 -14.19 25.44
CA GLY A 529 -6.12 -14.56 25.73
C GLY A 529 -5.39 -15.34 24.63
N GLU A 530 -6.09 -15.82 23.59
CA GLU A 530 -5.50 -16.58 22.48
C GLU A 530 -5.19 -15.67 21.28
N HIS A 531 -4.07 -15.93 20.60
CA HIS A 531 -3.71 -15.19 19.40
C HIS A 531 -4.61 -15.60 18.23
N VAL A 532 -5.33 -14.64 17.65
CA VAL A 532 -6.29 -14.89 16.57
C VAL A 532 -5.96 -14.18 15.26
N GLY A 533 -4.93 -13.33 15.21
CA GLY A 533 -4.54 -12.65 13.99
C GLY A 533 -3.66 -11.43 14.24
N LYS A 534 -3.62 -10.52 13.27
CA LYS A 534 -2.82 -9.29 13.35
C LYS A 534 -3.54 -8.12 12.68
N THR A 535 -3.23 -6.92 13.13
CA THR A 535 -3.70 -5.69 12.48
C THR A 535 -3.05 -5.54 11.10
N THR A 536 -3.82 -5.06 10.13
CA THR A 536 -3.35 -4.72 8.78
C THR A 536 -3.20 -3.22 8.62
N SER A 537 -4.07 -2.45 9.26
CA SER A 537 -4.08 -0.99 9.20
C SER A 537 -4.45 -0.38 10.54
N SER A 538 -3.92 0.80 10.84
CA SER A 538 -4.33 1.60 11.98
C SER A 538 -4.33 3.09 11.67
N ALA A 539 -5.18 3.83 12.40
CA ALA A 539 -5.14 5.27 12.51
C ALA A 539 -5.92 5.74 13.74
N TYR A 540 -5.60 6.94 14.22
CA TYR A 540 -6.43 7.63 15.18
C TYR A 540 -7.68 8.19 14.51
N SER A 541 -8.84 7.95 15.11
CA SER A 541 -10.10 8.61 14.74
C SER A 541 -10.26 9.86 15.58
N TYR A 542 -10.08 11.01 14.93
CA TYR A 542 -10.29 12.32 15.57
C TYR A 542 -11.75 12.57 15.94
N THR A 543 -12.69 11.87 15.28
CA THR A 543 -14.12 11.92 15.60
C THR A 543 -14.44 11.16 16.88
N LEU A 544 -13.85 9.97 17.06
CA LEU A 544 -14.10 9.12 18.22
C LEU A 544 -13.19 9.47 19.41
N GLY A 545 -12.10 10.20 19.19
CA GLY A 545 -11.09 10.45 20.20
C GLY A 545 -10.39 9.17 20.66
N ARG A 546 -10.26 8.18 19.75
CA ARG A 546 -9.74 6.84 20.03
C ARG A 546 -8.92 6.31 18.86
N HIS A 547 -7.98 5.43 19.16
CA HIS A 547 -7.25 4.71 18.12
C HIS A 547 -8.09 3.57 17.55
N VAL A 548 -8.02 3.41 16.23
CA VAL A 548 -8.75 2.39 15.49
C VAL A 548 -7.77 1.54 14.70
N CYS A 549 -7.85 0.23 14.90
CA CYS A 549 -7.11 -0.79 14.18
C CYS A 549 -8.07 -1.61 13.32
N LEU A 550 -7.65 -2.00 12.13
CA LEU A 550 -8.32 -2.96 11.27
C LEU A 550 -7.42 -4.19 11.15
N GLY A 551 -8.00 -5.37 11.03
CA GLY A 551 -7.25 -6.60 10.82
C GLY A 551 -8.14 -7.80 10.60
N PHE A 552 -7.51 -8.95 10.33
CA PHE A 552 -8.21 -10.22 10.22
C PHE A 552 -8.09 -11.00 11.52
N ILE A 553 -9.19 -11.62 11.91
CA ILE A 553 -9.18 -12.68 12.91
C ILE A 553 -9.48 -14.01 12.23
N HIS A 554 -8.89 -15.07 12.79
CA HIS A 554 -9.00 -16.44 12.32
C HIS A 554 -9.60 -17.31 13.42
N SER A 555 -10.31 -18.35 13.02
CA SER A 555 -10.85 -19.39 13.90
C SER A 555 -10.65 -20.75 13.26
N ASN A 556 -10.16 -21.73 14.03
CA ASN A 556 -9.96 -23.09 13.54
C ASN A 556 -11.09 -24.04 13.97
N GLN A 557 -11.99 -23.60 14.86
CA GLN A 557 -12.96 -24.47 15.53
C GLN A 557 -14.40 -24.22 15.07
N GLN A 558 -14.74 -22.96 14.81
CA GLN A 558 -16.11 -22.56 14.46
C GLN A 558 -16.12 -21.36 13.50
N PRO A 559 -17.14 -21.22 12.63
CA PRO A 559 -17.32 -20.04 11.81
C PRO A 559 -17.43 -18.76 12.65
N ILE A 560 -16.89 -17.67 12.10
CA ILE A 560 -16.91 -16.34 12.71
C ILE A 560 -18.20 -15.63 12.31
N THR A 561 -19.19 -15.69 13.19
CA THR A 561 -20.47 -14.98 13.09
C THR A 561 -20.44 -13.63 13.82
N PRO A 562 -21.44 -12.75 13.62
CA PRO A 562 -21.58 -11.55 14.44
C PRO A 562 -21.62 -11.84 15.96
N GLU A 563 -22.24 -12.94 16.38
CA GLU A 563 -22.30 -13.38 17.77
C GLU A 563 -20.91 -13.77 18.30
N PHE A 564 -20.11 -14.50 17.50
CA PHE A 564 -18.73 -14.85 17.83
C PHE A 564 -17.89 -13.61 18.14
N ILE A 565 -18.07 -12.54 17.34
CA ILE A 565 -17.42 -11.25 17.52
C ILE A 565 -17.91 -10.55 18.78
N ASN A 566 -19.23 -10.48 19.00
CA ASN A 566 -19.78 -9.71 20.11
C ASN A 566 -19.50 -10.33 21.49
N GLN A 567 -19.29 -11.66 21.56
CA GLN A 567 -19.02 -12.38 22.81
C GLN A 567 -17.53 -12.45 23.17
N GLY A 568 -16.62 -12.07 22.26
CA GLY A 568 -15.18 -12.15 22.51
C GLY A 568 -14.65 -10.96 23.30
N GLU A 569 -13.68 -11.22 24.18
CA GLU A 569 -12.85 -10.18 24.79
C GLU A 569 -11.59 -9.99 23.96
N TYR A 570 -11.39 -8.81 23.39
CA TYR A 570 -10.29 -8.55 22.47
C TYR A 570 -9.22 -7.66 23.07
N HIS A 571 -7.96 -7.98 22.74
CA HIS A 571 -6.81 -7.15 23.06
C HIS A 571 -5.91 -6.98 21.85
N ILE A 572 -5.30 -5.81 21.70
CA ILE A 572 -4.25 -5.54 20.72
C ILE A 572 -2.94 -5.42 21.48
N ASP A 573 -1.94 -6.21 21.09
CA ASP A 573 -0.61 -6.18 21.68
C ASP A 573 0.27 -5.16 20.95
N ILE A 574 0.62 -4.07 21.64
CA ILE A 574 1.48 -3.01 21.13
C ILE A 574 2.78 -3.08 21.89
N ALA A 575 3.82 -3.58 21.22
CA ALA A 575 5.18 -3.70 21.76
C ALA A 575 5.26 -4.42 23.12
N GLY A 576 4.45 -5.47 23.32
CA GLY A 576 4.41 -6.28 24.54
C GLY A 576 3.37 -5.86 25.56
N GLN A 577 2.67 -4.73 25.36
CA GLN A 577 1.57 -4.27 26.21
C GLN A 577 0.23 -4.52 25.53
N ARG A 578 -0.71 -5.16 26.24
CA ARG A 578 -2.04 -5.49 25.73
C ARG A 578 -3.06 -4.42 26.10
N PHE A 579 -3.68 -3.83 25.09
CA PHE A 579 -4.74 -2.83 25.22
C PHE A 579 -6.09 -3.46 24.89
N LYS A 580 -7.09 -3.20 25.72
CA LYS A 580 -8.43 -3.70 25.51
C LYS A 580 -9.05 -3.05 24.27
N ALA A 581 -9.71 -3.85 23.45
CA ALA A 581 -10.33 -3.38 22.21
C ALA A 581 -11.76 -3.86 22.06
N LYS A 582 -12.59 -2.99 21.48
CA LYS A 582 -13.95 -3.33 21.06
C LYS A 582 -13.98 -3.72 19.59
N ALA A 583 -14.33 -4.97 19.32
CA ALA A 583 -14.46 -5.50 17.96
C ALA A 583 -15.79 -5.10 17.30
N LYS A 584 -15.74 -4.79 15.99
CA LYS A 584 -16.88 -4.40 15.16
C LYS A 584 -16.73 -4.93 13.74
N LEU A 585 -17.84 -5.41 13.16
CA LEU A 585 -17.93 -5.84 11.75
C LEU A 585 -18.42 -4.73 10.81
N TYR A 586 -18.86 -3.61 11.36
CA TYR A 586 -19.42 -2.49 10.60
C TYR A 586 -18.91 -1.17 11.19
N PRO A 587 -18.76 -0.12 10.36
CA PRO A 587 -18.32 1.19 10.85
C PRO A 587 -19.34 1.79 11.82
N PHE A 588 -18.89 2.76 12.62
CA PHE A 588 -19.81 3.55 13.45
C PHE A 588 -20.76 4.34 12.53
N SER A 589 -22.06 4.33 12.84
CA SER A 589 -23.02 5.15 12.14
C SER A 589 -22.72 6.63 12.46
N SER A 590 -22.09 7.34 11.52
CA SER A 590 -22.00 8.79 11.62
C SER A 590 -23.40 9.41 11.54
N LEU A 591 -23.62 10.57 12.18
CA LEU A 591 -24.90 11.30 12.09
C LEU A 591 -25.37 11.51 10.64
N PHE A 592 -24.43 11.68 9.71
CA PHE A 592 -24.71 11.78 8.27
C PHE A 592 -25.14 10.45 7.64
N THR A 593 -24.54 9.32 8.04
CA THR A 593 -24.96 7.98 7.59
C THR A 593 -26.36 7.63 8.11
N LEU A 594 -26.72 8.14 9.29
CA LEU A 594 -28.06 8.01 9.87
C LEU A 594 -29.12 8.81 9.09
N ARG A 595 -28.79 10.04 8.65
CA ARG A 595 -29.65 10.81 7.73
C ARG A 595 -29.82 10.10 6.40
N ARG A 596 -28.72 9.66 5.78
CA ARG A 596 -28.76 8.99 4.47
C ARG A 596 -29.51 7.64 4.50
N ARG A 597 -29.37 6.83 5.55
CA ARG A 597 -30.18 5.60 5.72
C ARG A 597 -31.67 5.91 5.92
N LYS A 598 -31.99 7.03 6.57
CA LYS A 598 -33.38 7.46 6.75
C LYS A 598 -33.98 7.92 5.42
N ASP A 599 -33.21 8.66 4.63
CA ASP A 599 -33.60 9.10 3.29
C ASP A 599 -33.71 7.90 2.32
N GLU A 600 -32.80 6.92 2.38
CA GLU A 600 -32.88 5.68 1.57
C GLU A 600 -34.06 4.77 1.99
N MET A 601 -34.42 4.73 3.29
CA MET A 601 -35.61 4.02 3.77
C MET A 601 -36.93 4.71 3.41
N ASP A 602 -36.95 6.04 3.35
CA ASP A 602 -38.14 6.82 3.00
C ASP A 602 -38.40 6.85 1.47
N ILE A 603 -37.41 6.49 0.64
CA ILE A 603 -37.53 6.46 -0.83
C ILE A 603 -37.84 5.07 -1.40
N GLY A 604 -37.79 4.00 -0.61
CA GLY A 604 -38.28 2.67 -1.01
C GLY A 604 -37.70 2.17 -2.34
N PHE A 605 -36.42 1.80 -2.34
CA PHE A 605 -35.79 0.99 -3.40
C PHE A 605 -35.44 -0.40 -2.88
#